data_AF-A0A7J8N5P5-F1
#
_entry.id   AF-A0A7J8N5P5-F1
#
_cell.length_a   1.000
_cell.length_b   1.000
_cell.length_c   1.000
_cell.angle_alpha   90.00
_cell.angle_beta   90.00
_cell.angle_gamma   90.00
#
_symmetry.space_group_name_H-M   'P 1'
#
loop_
_entity.id
_entity.type
_entity.pdbx_description
1 polymer ?
#
loop_
_entity_poly.entity_id
_entity_poly.type
_entity_poly.pdbx_seq_one_letter_code
_entity_poly.pdbx_strand_id
1 'polypeptide(L)' 'MVISMADIFQIEAQGILEGLKLAWMRGFRQVEMESDNALLIDTIRNDFVENSNIVEVRLIHEWCNRDWQVKLR' A
#
# COMPACT_ATOMS: atom_id res chain seq x y z
N MET A 1 12.90 -22.00 5.84
CA MET A 1 11.65 -21.45 5.27
C MET A 1 12.05 -20.66 4.05
N VAL A 2 11.69 -21.11 2.85
CA VAL A 2 12.00 -20.36 1.62
C VAL A 2 10.85 -19.38 1.42
N ILE A 3 11.14 -18.09 1.53
CA ILE A 3 10.18 -17.02 1.29
C ILE A 3 10.26 -16.71 -0.20
N SER A 4 9.15 -16.82 -0.92
CA SER A 4 9.11 -16.46 -2.34
C SER A 4 9.06 -14.94 -2.51
N MET A 5 9.41 -14.44 -3.69
CA MET A 5 9.27 -13.01 -4.01
C MET A 5 7.82 -12.53 -3.87
N ALA A 6 6.84 -13.41 -4.11
CA ALA A 6 5.43 -13.09 -3.91
C ALA A 6 5.10 -12.90 -2.42
N ASP A 7 5.68 -13.71 -1.54
CA ASP A 7 5.51 -13.59 -0.10
C ASP A 7 6.13 -12.27 0.42
N ILE A 8 7.31 -11.89 -0.09
CA ILE A 8 7.96 -10.61 0.25
C ILE A 8 7.06 -9.44 -0.14
N PHE A 9 6.57 -9.44 -1.38
CA PHE A 9 5.69 -8.39 -1.89
C PHE A 9 4.41 -8.27 -1.06
N GLN A 10 3.80 -9.40 -0.67
CA GLN A 10 2.61 -9.40 0.16
C GLN A 10 2.88 -8.83 1.56
N ILE A 11 4.00 -9.20 2.20
CA ILE A 11 4.37 -8.71 3.52
C ILE A 11 4.57 -7.19 3.51
N GLU A 12 5.23 -6.66 2.47
CA GLU A 12 5.44 -5.21 2.35
C GLU A 12 4.13 -4.46 2.11
N ALA A 13 3.27 -4.98 1.24
CA ALA A 13 1.92 -4.42 1.03
C ALA A 13 1.12 -4.42 2.35
N GLN A 14 1.21 -5.50 3.14
CA GLN A 14 0.57 -5.55 4.45
C GLN A 14 1.12 -4.48 5.40
N GLY A 15 2.44 -4.29 5.44
CA GLY A 15 3.08 -3.25 6.26
C GLY A 15 2.56 -1.85 5.92
N ILE A 16 2.40 -1.57 4.64
CA ILE A 16 1.83 -0.31 4.14
C ILE A 16 0.38 -0.14 4.57
N LEU A 17 -0.45 -1.17 4.37
CA LEU A 17 -1.86 -1.13 4.72
C LEU A 17 -2.08 -0.83 6.22
N GLU A 18 -1.30 -1.49 7.09
CA GLU A 18 -1.36 -1.25 8.53
C GLU A 18 -0.84 0.16 8.90
N GLY A 19 0.21 0.64 8.21
CA GLY A 19 0.68 2.02 8.35
C GLY A 19 -0.40 3.06 8.01
N LEU A 20 -1.12 2.86 6.91
CA LEU A 20 -2.22 3.74 6.49
C LEU A 20 -3.38 3.73 7.49
N LYS A 21 -3.79 2.53 7.94
CA LYS A 21 -4.81 2.38 9.00
C LYS A 21 -4.41 3.11 10.27
N LEU A 22 -3.16 2.94 10.71
CA LEU A 22 -2.65 3.59 11.91
C LEU A 22 -2.65 5.12 11.78
N ALA A 23 -2.20 5.65 10.64
CA ALA A 23 -2.18 7.08 10.42
C ALA A 23 -3.60 7.67 10.43
N TRP A 24 -4.56 6.99 9.79
CA TRP A 24 -5.95 7.39 9.82
C TRP A 24 -6.56 7.37 11.23
N MET A 25 -6.31 6.30 11.99
CA MET A 25 -6.79 6.18 13.39
C MET A 25 -6.23 7.29 14.27
N ARG A 26 -5.01 7.77 14.00
CA ARG A 26 -4.39 8.90 14.70
C ARG A 26 -4.91 10.27 14.24
N GLY A 27 -5.82 10.31 13.26
CA GLY A 27 -6.43 11.54 12.77
C GLY A 27 -5.59 12.28 11.72
N PHE A 28 -4.54 11.68 11.18
CA PHE A 28 -3.80 12.29 10.07
C PHE A 28 -4.67 12.31 8.81
N ARG A 29 -4.57 13.42 8.07
CA ARG A 29 -5.27 13.66 6.80
C ARG A 29 -4.32 14.00 5.65
N GLN A 30 -3.02 14.08 5.95
CA GLN A 30 -1.95 14.24 4.97
C GLN A 30 -0.85 13.27 5.37
N VAL A 31 -0.54 12.31 4.51
CA VAL A 31 0.46 11.28 4.75
C VAL A 31 1.37 11.16 3.54
N GLU A 32 2.66 11.16 3.81
CA GLU A 32 3.68 10.77 2.87
C GLU A 32 4.17 9.37 3.24
N MET A 33 4.18 8.47 2.27
CA MET A 33 4.58 7.08 2.44
C MET A 33 5.70 6.78 1.46
N GLU A 34 6.78 6.19 1.96
CA GLU A 34 7.95 5.78 1.20
C GLU A 34 8.14 4.28 1.34
N SER A 35 8.49 3.61 0.24
CA SER A 35 8.87 2.19 0.24
C SER A 35 10.09 2.02 -0.66
N ASP A 36 11.03 1.20 -0.23
CA ASP A 36 12.18 0.76 -1.01
C ASP A 36 11.79 -0.23 -2.13
N ASN A 37 10.58 -0.78 -2.10
CA ASN A 37 10.05 -1.59 -3.18
C ASN A 37 9.37 -0.73 -4.26
N ALA A 38 10.17 -0.33 -5.24
CA ALA A 38 9.71 0.43 -6.40
C ALA A 38 8.57 -0.27 -7.18
N LEU A 39 8.61 -1.61 -7.29
CA LEU A 39 7.57 -2.37 -7.99
C LEU A 39 6.21 -2.24 -7.29
N LEU A 40 6.21 -2.25 -5.96
CA LEU A 40 5.00 -2.08 -5.17
C LEU A 40 4.42 -0.67 -5.31
N ILE A 41 5.27 0.37 -5.24
CA ILE A 41 4.85 1.76 -5.47
C ILE A 41 4.26 1.94 -6.87
N ASP A 42 4.90 1.40 -7.90
CA ASP A 42 4.41 1.48 -9.27
C ASP A 42 3.10 0.70 -9.46
N THR A 43 2.93 -0.43 -8.77
CA THR A 43 1.69 -1.20 -8.81
C THR A 43 0.52 -0.44 -8.19
N ILE A 44 0.76 0.27 -7.07
CA ILE A 44 -0.27 1.08 -6.40
C ILE A 44 -0.60 2.33 -7.23
N ARG A 45 0.39 2.97 -7.86
CA ARG A 45 0.21 4.21 -8.63
C ARG A 45 -0.49 4.02 -9.97
N ASN A 46 -0.20 2.94 -10.70
CA ASN A 46 -0.61 2.80 -12.10
C ASN A 46 -2.01 2.16 -12.29
N ASP A 47 -2.88 2.17 -11.27
CA ASP A 47 -4.22 1.56 -11.32
C ASP A 47 -4.27 0.09 -11.79
N PHE A 48 -3.13 -0.63 -11.82
CA PHE A 48 -3.08 -2.09 -12.01
C PHE A 48 -3.73 -2.87 -10.84
N VAL A 49 -4.27 -2.14 -9.88
CA VAL A 49 -4.96 -2.59 -8.70
C VAL A 49 -6.19 -3.45 -9.04
N GLU A 50 -6.97 -3.09 -10.06
CA GLU A 50 -8.18 -3.84 -10.43
C GLU A 50 -7.87 -5.28 -10.88
N ASN A 51 -6.67 -5.51 -11.41
CA ASN A 51 -6.20 -6.82 -11.86
C ASN A 51 -5.23 -7.51 -10.89
N SER A 52 -4.96 -6.91 -9.73
CA SER A 52 -4.04 -7.51 -8.76
C SER A 52 -4.70 -8.68 -8.02
N ASN A 53 -4.02 -9.83 -8.03
CA ASN A 53 -4.41 -10.98 -7.22
C ASN A 53 -4.09 -10.80 -5.72
N ILE A 54 -3.41 -9.71 -5.36
CA ILE A 54 -2.98 -9.41 -3.99
C ILE A 54 -4.01 -8.51 -3.34
N VAL A 55 -4.68 -9.03 -2.30
CA VAL A 55 -5.79 -8.37 -1.61
C VAL A 55 -5.34 -7.04 -0.98
N GLU A 56 -4.14 -7.02 -0.43
CA GLU A 56 -3.55 -5.86 0.24
C GLU A 56 -3.40 -4.67 -0.71
N VAL A 57 -3.00 -4.90 -1.97
CA VAL A 57 -2.88 -3.82 -2.98
C VAL A 57 -4.22 -3.16 -3.25
N ARG A 58 -5.31 -3.95 -3.35
CA ARG A 58 -6.66 -3.43 -3.53
C ARG A 58 -7.12 -2.59 -2.34
N LEU A 59 -6.87 -3.10 -1.13
CA LEU A 59 -7.18 -2.36 0.09
C LEU A 59 -6.38 -1.05 0.17
N ILE A 60 -5.08 -1.06 -0.14
CA ILE A 60 -4.25 0.15 -0.14
C ILE A 60 -4.85 1.22 -1.06
N HIS A 61 -5.30 0.85 -2.27
CA HIS A 61 -5.94 1.77 -3.20
C HIS A 61 -7.26 2.34 -2.65
N GLU A 62 -8.13 1.50 -2.07
CA GLU A 62 -9.33 1.96 -1.37
C GLU A 62 -9.00 2.95 -0.26
N TRP A 63 -7.92 2.70 0.48
CA TRP A 63 -7.43 3.60 1.52
C TRP A 63 -6.91 4.92 0.94
N CYS A 64 -6.11 4.88 -0.13
CA CYS A 64 -5.62 6.08 -0.81
C CYS A 64 -6.75 6.97 -1.36
N ASN A 65 -7.90 6.38 -1.71
CA ASN A 65 -9.07 7.10 -2.23
C ASN A 65 -10.04 7.64 -1.15
N ARG A 66 -9.69 7.55 0.14
CA ARG A 66 -10.47 8.17 1.22
C ARG A 66 -10.32 9.69 1.24
N ASP A 67 -11.06 10.34 2.13
CA ASP A 67 -10.97 11.78 2.39
C ASP A 67 -9.70 12.17 3.18
N TRP A 68 -8.55 12.02 2.52
CA TRP A 68 -7.22 12.44 2.96
C TRP A 68 -6.25 12.46 1.77
N GLN A 69 -5.11 13.11 1.95
CA GLN A 69 -4.07 13.22 0.93
C GLN A 69 -2.97 12.20 1.22
N VAL A 70 -2.81 11.21 0.35
CA VAL A 70 -1.72 10.24 0.42
C VAL A 70 -0.75 10.50 -0.73
N LYS A 71 0.51 10.77 -0.40
CA LYS A 71 1.60 10.89 -1.36
C LYS A 71 2.50 9.66 -1.24
N LEU A 72 2.50 8.84 -2.27
CA LEU A 72 3.44 7.74 -2.41
C LEU A 72 4.76 8.31 -2.95
N ARG A 73 5.90 7.92 -2.39
CA ARG A 73 7.24 8.22 -2.93
C ARG A 73 7.89 6.96 -3.46
#